data_AF-A0A6S7HW12-F1
#
_entry.id   AF-A0A6S7HW12-F1
#
_cell.length_a   1.000
_cell.length_b   1.000
_cell.length_c   1.000
_cell.angle_alpha   90.00
_cell.angle_beta   90.00
_cell.angle_gamma   90.00
#
_symmetry.space_group_name_H-M   'P 1'
#
loop_
_entity.id
_entity.type
_entity.pdbx_description
1 polymer ?
#
loop_
_entity_poly.entity_id
_entity_poly.type
_entity_poly.pdbx_seq_one_letter_code
_entity_poly.pdbx_strand_id
1 'polypeptide(L)'
;MGKSQSRQPTSEVKDGNYVRFALVGSSGCGKSAFVNAVRGVDDEDELAASVDVVQTEQQPTEYTYPSNPQVIFWDLPGFGTPSYPDVETYWRKLELEKFDIFLIFISLRVTEHDLAVVKKVKSLNKSFFLIRTKIDEDVECMKRKLKNRFKEKKMLLEIRNYILNQTGHLLCAEKDVFIISNYEPRKWEFFPLIEAIINTMPVPEIGEYSKLFI
;
A
#
# COMPACT_ATOMS: atom_id res chain seq x y z
N MET A 1 34.88 -14.98 38.69
CA MET A 1 34.37 -14.19 37.55
C MET A 1 33.14 -14.85 36.96
N GLY A 2 31.95 -14.43 37.37
CA GLY A 2 30.70 -14.81 36.70
C GLY A 2 30.49 -13.89 35.50
N LYS A 3 30.31 -14.45 34.30
CA LYS A 3 29.90 -13.68 33.12
C LYS A 3 28.38 -13.73 33.03
N SER A 4 27.78 -12.56 33.24
CA SER A 4 26.37 -12.27 33.11
C SER A 4 25.82 -12.73 31.76
N GLN A 5 24.82 -13.61 31.79
CA GLN A 5 23.91 -13.79 30.68
C GLN A 5 22.99 -12.57 30.64
N SER A 6 23.25 -11.64 29.73
CA SER A 6 22.29 -10.61 29.36
C SER A 6 21.12 -11.28 28.64
N ARG A 7 20.05 -11.53 29.38
CA ARG A 7 18.73 -11.83 28.83
C ARG A 7 18.36 -10.69 27.88
N GLN A 8 18.22 -10.97 26.58
CA GLN A 8 17.47 -10.07 25.72
C GLN A 8 16.03 -10.05 26.24
N PRO A 9 15.43 -8.88 26.49
CA PRO A 9 14.03 -8.82 26.84
C PRO A 9 13.23 -9.24 25.61
N THR A 10 12.58 -10.40 25.68
CA THR A 10 11.39 -10.67 24.88
C THR A 10 10.38 -9.60 25.27
N SER A 11 10.25 -8.56 24.44
CA SER A 11 9.13 -7.63 24.56
C SER A 11 7.88 -8.39 24.15
N GLU A 12 7.24 -9.04 25.11
CA GLU A 12 5.79 -9.25 25.07
C GLU A 12 5.16 -7.86 25.00
N VAL A 13 4.88 -7.41 23.78
CA VAL A 13 4.18 -6.16 23.54
C VAL A 13 2.72 -6.41 23.90
N LYS A 14 2.25 -5.62 24.86
CA LYS A 14 0.85 -5.52 25.30
C LYS A 14 -0.07 -5.44 24.08
N ASP A 15 -1.23 -6.12 24.14
CA ASP A 15 -2.32 -5.98 23.18
C ASP A 15 -2.74 -4.50 23.03
N GLY A 16 -2.07 -3.79 22.13
CA GLY A 16 -2.54 -2.54 21.57
C GLY A 16 -3.46 -2.85 20.39
N ASN A 17 -4.50 -2.05 20.18
CA ASN A 17 -5.33 -2.13 18.97
C ASN A 17 -4.52 -1.64 17.76
N TYR A 18 -3.66 -2.49 17.22
CA TYR A 18 -2.93 -2.22 15.99
C TYR A 18 -3.84 -2.40 14.78
N VAL A 19 -3.74 -1.48 13.81
CA VAL A 19 -4.29 -1.68 12.47
C VAL A 19 -3.17 -2.01 11.51
N ARG A 20 -3.26 -3.19 10.92
CA ARG A 20 -2.26 -3.72 10.00
C ARG A 20 -2.75 -3.58 8.55
N PHE A 21 -2.09 -2.73 7.81
CA PHE A 21 -2.30 -2.53 6.38
C PHE A 21 -1.39 -3.45 5.59
N ALA A 22 -1.96 -4.32 4.76
CA ALA A 22 -1.21 -5.13 3.80
C ALA A 22 -1.06 -4.39 2.48
N LEU A 23 0.16 -4.07 2.06
CA LEU A 23 0.44 -3.55 0.73
C LEU A 23 0.65 -4.74 -0.21
N VAL A 24 -0.29 -4.94 -1.13
CA VAL A 24 -0.28 -6.05 -2.09
C VAL A 24 -0.26 -5.51 -3.50
N GLY A 25 0.42 -6.21 -4.41
CA GLY A 25 0.58 -5.77 -5.79
C GLY A 25 1.73 -6.49 -6.45
N SER A 26 1.78 -6.49 -7.78
CA SER A 26 2.88 -7.10 -8.53
C SER A 26 4.26 -6.51 -8.19
N SER A 27 5.33 -7.20 -8.58
CA SER A 27 6.69 -6.63 -8.43
C SER A 27 6.81 -5.33 -9.24
N GLY A 28 7.48 -4.32 -8.67
CA GLY A 28 7.68 -3.03 -9.33
C GLY A 28 6.44 -2.13 -9.45
N CYS A 29 5.30 -2.49 -8.84
CA CYS A 29 4.10 -1.66 -8.89
C CYS A 29 4.13 -0.41 -7.98
N GLY A 30 5.18 -0.24 -7.16
CA GLY A 30 5.40 0.97 -6.35
C GLY A 30 4.95 0.89 -4.88
N LYS A 31 4.89 -0.32 -4.29
CA LYS A 31 4.55 -0.52 -2.87
C LYS A 31 5.59 0.09 -1.93
N SER A 32 6.87 -0.26 -2.12
CA SER A 32 7.98 0.25 -1.32
C SER A 32 8.13 1.77 -1.45
N ALA A 33 8.01 2.30 -2.67
CA ALA A 33 7.98 3.75 -2.91
C ALA A 33 6.78 4.45 -2.22
N PHE A 34 5.63 3.78 -2.09
CA PHE A 34 4.51 4.32 -1.34
C PHE A 34 4.81 4.37 0.17
N VAL A 35 5.43 3.33 0.73
CA VAL A 35 5.86 3.33 2.14
C VAL A 35 6.79 4.52 2.42
N ASN A 36 7.77 4.76 1.54
CA ASN A 36 8.71 5.88 1.68
C ASN A 36 7.98 7.22 1.63
N ALA A 37 7.13 7.41 0.62
CA ALA A 37 6.33 8.63 0.46
C ALA A 37 5.39 8.90 1.66
N VAL A 38 4.76 7.87 2.22
CA VAL A 38 3.89 7.99 3.40
C VAL A 38 4.66 8.34 4.66
N ARG A 39 5.87 7.81 4.80
CA ARG A 39 6.75 8.08 5.95
C ARG A 39 7.51 9.40 5.82
N GLY A 40 7.45 10.05 4.66
CA GLY A 40 8.23 11.26 4.36
C GLY A 40 9.73 10.98 4.32
N VAL A 41 10.12 9.76 3.96
CA VAL A 41 11.51 9.31 3.85
C VAL A 41 11.89 9.32 2.38
N ASP A 42 13.05 9.90 2.06
CA ASP A 42 13.60 9.86 0.70
C ASP A 42 14.11 8.45 0.38
N ASP A 43 13.98 8.01 -0.87
CA ASP A 43 14.34 6.64 -1.29
C ASP A 43 15.83 6.29 -1.09
N GLU A 44 16.69 7.30 -0.91
CA GLU A 44 18.13 7.15 -0.67
C GLU A 44 18.49 7.08 0.83
N ASP A 45 17.52 7.22 1.73
CA ASP A 45 17.74 7.12 3.18
C ASP A 45 18.01 5.66 3.59
N GLU A 46 18.90 5.46 4.58
CA GLU A 46 19.19 4.12 5.13
C GLU A 46 17.94 3.43 5.72
N LEU A 47 16.93 4.21 6.13
CA LEU A 47 15.65 3.72 6.66
C LEU A 47 14.55 3.55 5.59
N ALA A 48 14.88 3.79 4.31
CA ALA A 48 13.95 3.64 3.20
C ALA A 48 13.64 2.16 2.91
N ALA A 49 12.41 1.89 2.50
CA ALA A 49 12.05 0.63 1.89
C ALA A 49 12.76 0.51 0.55
N SER A 50 13.52 -0.58 0.34
CA SER A 50 14.27 -0.77 -0.90
C SER A 50 13.34 -0.81 -2.12
N VAL A 51 13.53 0.13 -3.04
CA VAL A 51 12.80 0.21 -4.31
C VAL A 51 13.65 -0.45 -5.41
N ASP A 52 14.00 -1.73 -5.23
CA ASP A 52 14.80 -2.43 -6.23
C ASP A 52 14.02 -2.62 -7.54
N VAL A 53 14.64 -2.22 -8.66
CA VAL A 53 14.09 -2.39 -10.01
C VAL A 53 14.13 -3.87 -10.44
N VAL A 54 15.02 -4.66 -9.84
CA VAL A 54 15.21 -6.08 -10.12
C VAL A 54 14.47 -6.91 -9.08
N GLN A 55 13.70 -7.90 -9.54
CA GLN A 55 12.96 -8.81 -8.68
C GLN A 55 13.93 -9.63 -7.79
N THR A 56 13.96 -9.32 -6.49
CA THR A 56 14.63 -10.11 -5.46
C THR A 56 13.61 -10.90 -4.63
N GLU A 57 14.05 -11.95 -3.94
CA GLU A 57 13.22 -12.64 -2.94
C GLU A 57 13.00 -11.72 -1.74
N GLN A 58 12.00 -10.85 -1.85
CA GLN A 58 11.62 -9.95 -0.78
C GLN A 58 10.93 -10.76 0.34
N GLN A 59 11.28 -10.44 1.59
CA GLN A 59 10.55 -10.87 2.77
C GLN A 59 9.52 -9.80 3.14
N PRO A 60 8.36 -10.16 3.71
CA PRO A 60 7.44 -9.19 4.29
C PRO A 60 8.16 -8.28 5.28
N THR A 61 8.02 -6.96 5.10
CA THR A 61 8.68 -5.97 5.96
C THR A 61 7.65 -5.03 6.56
N GLU A 62 7.71 -4.83 7.87
CA GLU A 62 6.81 -3.94 8.59
C GLU A 62 7.40 -2.53 8.73
N TYR A 63 6.53 -1.54 8.63
CA TYR A 63 6.86 -0.13 8.78
C TYR A 63 5.79 0.56 9.63
N THR A 64 6.22 1.11 10.77
CA THR A 64 5.33 1.85 11.66
C THR A 64 5.07 3.25 11.09
N TYR A 65 3.82 3.72 11.13
CA TYR A 65 3.50 5.07 10.70
C TYR A 65 4.04 6.11 11.70
N PRO A 66 4.84 7.11 11.28
CA PRO A 66 5.52 8.01 12.20
C PRO A 66 4.60 8.78 13.15
N SER A 67 3.42 9.17 12.67
CA SER A 67 2.46 9.98 13.44
C SER A 67 1.49 9.14 14.29
N ASN A 68 1.44 7.82 14.11
CA ASN A 68 0.60 6.92 14.90
C ASN A 68 1.21 5.51 14.98
N PRO A 69 1.81 5.11 16.13
CA PRO A 69 2.47 3.82 16.28
C PRO A 69 1.51 2.61 16.29
N GLN A 70 0.20 2.83 16.37
CA GLN A 70 -0.81 1.77 16.23
C GLN A 70 -1.06 1.39 14.77
N VAL A 71 -0.48 2.12 13.82
CA VAL A 71 -0.65 1.88 12.39
C VAL A 71 0.61 1.26 11.83
N ILE A 72 0.45 0.07 11.25
CA ILE A 72 1.56 -0.70 10.69
C ILE A 72 1.29 -0.98 9.22
N PHE A 73 2.18 -0.51 8.34
CA PHE A 73 2.20 -0.86 6.94
C PHE A 73 3.11 -2.07 6.72
N TRP A 74 2.59 -3.10 6.08
CA TRP A 74 3.34 -4.28 5.70
C TRP A 74 3.59 -4.26 4.20
N ASP A 75 4.83 -4.00 3.80
CA ASP A 75 5.25 -4.16 2.42
C ASP A 75 5.44 -5.65 2.13
N LEU A 76 4.56 -6.20 1.30
CA LEU A 76 4.54 -7.62 1.02
C LEU A 76 5.23 -7.91 -0.32
N PRO A 77 5.82 -9.09 -0.48
CA PRO A 77 6.43 -9.49 -1.74
C PRO A 77 5.44 -9.42 -2.90
N GLY A 78 5.93 -9.16 -4.11
CA GLY A 78 5.10 -9.13 -5.30
C GLY A 78 4.51 -10.50 -5.67
N PHE A 79 3.22 -10.53 -6.02
CA PHE A 79 2.60 -11.72 -6.60
C PHE A 79 2.86 -11.83 -8.12
N GLY A 80 2.53 -12.99 -8.70
CA GLY A 80 2.79 -13.28 -10.12
C GLY A 80 4.24 -13.66 -10.38
N THR A 81 4.96 -14.05 -9.33
CA THR A 81 6.35 -14.48 -9.36
C THR A 81 6.44 -16.00 -9.18
N PRO A 82 7.54 -16.67 -9.53
CA PRO A 82 7.69 -18.11 -9.28
C PRO A 82 7.48 -18.51 -7.81
N SER A 83 7.82 -17.62 -6.87
CA SER A 83 7.62 -17.84 -5.43
C SER A 83 6.16 -17.71 -4.99
N TYR A 84 5.37 -16.92 -5.73
CA TYR A 84 3.96 -16.59 -5.49
C TYR A 84 3.13 -16.66 -6.78
N PRO A 85 2.92 -17.87 -7.34
CA PRO A 85 2.33 -18.05 -8.66
C PRO A 85 0.81 -17.84 -8.68
N ASP A 86 0.13 -18.03 -7.55
CA ASP A 86 -1.32 -17.95 -7.44
C ASP A 86 -1.75 -17.30 -6.12
N VAL A 87 -3.02 -16.84 -6.07
CA VAL A 87 -3.56 -16.09 -4.93
C VAL A 87 -3.65 -16.93 -3.65
N GLU A 88 -3.91 -18.23 -3.74
CA GLU A 88 -4.05 -19.09 -2.55
C GLU A 88 -2.68 -19.37 -1.92
N THR A 89 -1.68 -19.65 -2.76
CA THR A 89 -0.29 -19.76 -2.32
C THR A 89 0.19 -18.46 -1.68
N TYR A 90 -0.12 -17.31 -2.29
CA TYR A 90 0.21 -15.99 -1.74
C TYR A 90 -0.47 -15.75 -0.39
N TRP A 91 -1.78 -16.01 -0.31
CA TRP A 91 -2.58 -15.82 0.91
C TRP A 91 -2.09 -16.64 2.08
N ARG A 92 -1.79 -17.92 1.84
CA ARG A 92 -1.33 -18.85 2.87
C ARG A 92 0.11 -18.59 3.30
N LYS A 93 1.05 -18.41 2.36
CA LYS A 93 2.48 -18.24 2.68
C LYS A 93 2.76 -16.95 3.45
N LEU A 94 2.00 -15.89 3.18
CA LEU A 94 2.16 -14.60 3.83
C LEU A 94 1.19 -14.37 4.99
N GLU A 95 0.38 -15.39 5.30
CA GLU A 95 -0.59 -15.38 6.40
C GLU A 95 -1.53 -14.16 6.33
N LEU A 96 -2.07 -13.88 5.14
CA LEU A 96 -2.74 -12.59 4.87
C LEU A 96 -4.01 -12.36 5.71
N GLU A 97 -4.55 -13.41 6.32
CA GLU A 97 -5.74 -13.31 7.17
C GLU A 97 -5.55 -12.43 8.41
N LYS A 98 -4.29 -12.25 8.87
CA LYS A 98 -3.91 -11.42 10.02
C LYS A 98 -4.00 -9.91 9.78
N PHE A 99 -4.17 -9.48 8.53
CA PHE A 99 -4.25 -8.06 8.16
C PHE A 99 -5.69 -7.55 8.18
N ASP A 100 -5.85 -6.28 8.54
CA ASP A 100 -7.16 -5.66 8.73
C ASP A 100 -7.64 -5.01 7.43
N ILE A 101 -6.74 -4.31 6.74
CA ILE A 101 -7.04 -3.51 5.56
C ILE A 101 -5.99 -3.79 4.47
N PHE A 102 -6.44 -3.87 3.22
CA PHE A 102 -5.56 -4.14 2.08
C PHE A 102 -5.42 -2.91 1.18
N LEU A 103 -4.18 -2.52 0.90
CA LEU A 103 -3.83 -1.53 -0.11
C LEU A 103 -3.38 -2.28 -1.36
N ILE A 104 -4.22 -2.32 -2.39
CA ILE A 104 -3.99 -3.12 -3.61
C ILE A 104 -3.44 -2.20 -4.70
N PHE A 105 -2.15 -2.35 -4.99
CA PHE A 105 -1.40 -1.52 -5.93
C PHE A 105 -1.41 -2.13 -7.33
N ILE A 106 -1.95 -1.37 -8.27
CA ILE A 106 -2.04 -1.71 -9.69
C ILE A 106 -1.15 -0.73 -10.43
N SER A 107 -0.18 -1.23 -11.20
CA SER A 107 0.62 -0.41 -12.10
C SER A 107 0.27 -0.70 -13.55
N LEU A 108 0.09 0.35 -14.36
CA LEU A 108 -0.21 0.28 -15.79
C LEU A 108 -1.58 -0.35 -16.14
N ARG A 109 -1.74 -1.65 -15.90
CA ARG A 109 -2.89 -2.46 -16.30
C ARG A 109 -3.38 -3.33 -15.15
N VAL A 110 -4.67 -3.64 -15.16
CA VAL A 110 -5.25 -4.63 -14.25
C VAL A 110 -4.92 -6.03 -14.79
N THR A 111 -4.32 -6.86 -13.96
CA THR A 111 -3.95 -8.25 -14.26
C THR A 111 -4.91 -9.24 -13.64
N GLU A 112 -4.89 -10.50 -14.09
CA GLU A 112 -5.70 -11.56 -13.49
C GLU A 112 -5.36 -11.79 -12.00
N HIS A 113 -4.10 -11.60 -11.62
CA HIS A 113 -3.68 -11.70 -10.23
C HIS A 113 -4.27 -10.57 -9.36
N ASP A 114 -4.32 -9.33 -9.88
CA ASP A 114 -4.99 -8.21 -9.18
C ASP A 114 -6.46 -8.56 -8.92
N LEU A 115 -7.16 -9.05 -9.94
CA LEU A 115 -8.57 -9.44 -9.83
C LEU A 115 -8.78 -10.59 -8.83
N ALA A 116 -7.87 -11.57 -8.81
CA ALA A 116 -7.93 -12.68 -7.88
C ALA A 116 -7.78 -12.20 -6.43
N VAL A 117 -6.83 -11.29 -6.16
CA VAL A 117 -6.64 -10.68 -4.83
C VAL A 117 -7.88 -9.89 -4.42
N VAL A 118 -8.41 -9.02 -5.28
CA VAL A 118 -9.63 -8.23 -4.99
C VAL A 118 -10.81 -9.15 -4.65
N LYS A 119 -11.03 -10.20 -5.43
CA LYS A 119 -12.09 -11.19 -5.17
C LYS A 119 -11.91 -11.89 -3.84
N LYS A 120 -10.68 -12.30 -3.51
CA LYS A 120 -10.36 -12.99 -2.25
C LYS A 120 -10.61 -12.08 -1.04
N VAL A 121 -10.07 -10.87 -1.06
CA VAL A 121 -10.26 -9.86 0.00
C VAL A 121 -11.75 -9.58 0.22
N LYS A 122 -12.51 -9.38 -0.87
CA LYS A 122 -13.96 -9.15 -0.80
C LYS A 122 -14.71 -10.36 -0.22
N SER A 123 -14.36 -11.58 -0.63
CA SER A 123 -15.00 -12.81 -0.14
C SER A 123 -14.83 -13.02 1.37
N LEU A 124 -13.77 -12.44 1.95
CA LEU A 124 -13.46 -12.48 3.38
C LEU A 124 -14.01 -11.26 4.14
N ASN A 125 -14.81 -10.41 3.48
CA ASN A 125 -15.35 -9.15 4.04
C ASN A 125 -14.27 -8.22 4.63
N LYS A 126 -13.04 -8.27 4.09
CA LYS A 126 -11.94 -7.37 4.49
C LYS A 126 -12.05 -6.05 3.71
N SER A 127 -11.65 -4.96 4.37
CA SER A 127 -11.64 -3.63 3.75
C SER A 127 -10.44 -3.48 2.82
N PHE A 128 -10.58 -2.72 1.73
CA PHE A 128 -9.48 -2.47 0.82
C PHE A 128 -9.60 -1.15 0.07
N PHE A 129 -8.46 -0.69 -0.44
CA PHE A 129 -8.35 0.40 -1.41
C PHE A 129 -7.62 -0.09 -2.66
N LEU A 130 -8.07 0.33 -3.83
CA LEU A 130 -7.38 0.14 -5.10
C LEU A 130 -6.55 1.37 -5.43
N ILE A 131 -5.27 1.18 -5.68
CA ILE A 131 -4.31 2.27 -5.86
C ILE A 131 -3.64 2.10 -7.22
N ARG A 132 -3.95 2.99 -8.16
CA ARG A 132 -3.24 3.10 -9.43
C ARG A 132 -2.05 4.04 -9.27
N THR A 133 -0.85 3.47 -9.21
CA THR A 133 0.42 4.22 -9.07
C THR A 133 0.94 4.71 -10.41
N LYS A 134 2.02 5.50 -10.41
CA LYS A 134 2.78 5.91 -11.60
C LYS A 134 1.98 6.71 -12.63
N ILE A 135 0.99 7.48 -12.16
CA ILE A 135 0.19 8.32 -13.06
C ILE A 135 1.03 9.42 -13.72
N ASP A 136 2.11 9.85 -13.08
CA ASP A 136 3.10 10.78 -13.61
C ASP A 136 3.73 10.27 -14.92
N GLU A 137 4.12 8.99 -14.96
CA GLU A 137 4.65 8.34 -16.17
C GLU A 137 3.59 8.32 -17.29
N ASP A 138 2.34 7.97 -16.96
CA ASP A 138 1.27 7.93 -17.93
C ASP A 138 0.97 9.34 -18.50
N VAL A 139 0.96 10.36 -17.63
CA VAL A 139 0.72 11.76 -18.01
C VAL A 139 1.82 12.25 -18.95
N GLU A 140 3.07 11.96 -18.62
CA GLU A 140 4.22 12.34 -19.45
C GLU A 140 4.19 11.62 -20.81
N CYS A 141 3.88 10.32 -20.83
CA CYS A 141 3.70 9.55 -22.06
C CYS A 141 2.59 10.16 -22.95
N MET A 142 1.45 10.49 -22.35
CA MET A 142 0.30 11.04 -23.07
C MET A 142 0.53 12.48 -23.54
N LYS A 143 1.28 13.30 -22.79
CA LYS A 143 1.73 14.62 -23.23
C LYS A 143 2.61 14.52 -24.48
N ARG A 144 3.55 13.58 -24.53
CA ARG A 144 4.38 13.35 -25.73
C ARG A 144 3.56 12.92 -26.95
N LYS A 145 2.57 12.04 -26.74
CA LYS A 145 1.72 11.49 -27.81
C LYS A 145 0.70 12.49 -28.36
N LEU A 146 -0.01 13.21 -27.48
CA LEU A 146 -1.13 14.06 -27.86
C LEU A 146 -0.78 15.56 -27.93
N LYS A 147 0.37 15.97 -27.38
CA LYS A 147 0.83 17.36 -27.32
C LYS A 147 -0.29 18.28 -26.82
N ASN A 148 -0.69 19.26 -27.62
CA ASN A 148 -1.71 20.26 -27.29
C ASN A 148 -3.13 19.69 -27.11
N ARG A 149 -3.38 18.43 -27.54
CA ARG A 149 -4.68 17.76 -27.37
C ARG A 149 -4.80 17.02 -26.03
N PHE A 150 -3.74 17.00 -25.22
CA PHE A 150 -3.74 16.32 -23.94
C PHE A 150 -4.72 16.97 -22.95
N LYS A 151 -5.59 16.15 -22.37
CA LYS A 151 -6.56 16.57 -21.34
C LYS A 151 -6.43 15.62 -20.15
N GLU A 152 -5.70 16.05 -19.13
CA GLU A 152 -5.40 15.24 -17.93
C GLU A 152 -6.66 14.71 -17.25
N LYS A 153 -7.67 15.55 -17.02
CA LYS A 153 -8.95 15.13 -16.40
C LYS A 153 -9.66 14.02 -17.18
N LYS A 154 -9.60 14.06 -18.51
CA LYS A 154 -10.21 13.03 -19.37
C LYS A 154 -9.49 11.70 -19.21
N MET A 155 -8.17 11.74 -19.17
CA MET A 155 -7.33 10.56 -18.98
C MET A 155 -7.53 9.92 -17.60
N LEU A 156 -7.57 10.72 -16.53
CA LEU A 156 -7.84 10.22 -15.17
C LEU A 156 -9.19 9.51 -15.10
N LEU A 157 -10.24 10.10 -15.72
CA LEU A 157 -11.56 9.50 -15.79
C LEU A 157 -11.56 8.18 -16.59
N GLU A 158 -10.84 8.13 -17.73
CA GLU A 158 -10.69 6.91 -18.52
C GLU A 158 -9.99 5.79 -17.73
N ILE A 159 -8.93 6.11 -16.98
CA ILE A 159 -8.21 5.16 -16.13
C ILE A 159 -9.10 4.65 -14.99
N ARG A 160 -9.81 5.55 -14.30
CA ARG A 160 -10.74 5.20 -13.22
C ARG A 160 -11.84 4.26 -13.72
N ASN A 161 -12.48 4.60 -14.83
CA ASN A 161 -13.50 3.76 -15.45
C ASN A 161 -12.94 2.41 -15.92
N TYR A 162 -11.72 2.40 -16.47
CA TYR A 162 -11.06 1.16 -16.84
C TYR A 162 -10.88 0.24 -15.63
N ILE A 163 -10.36 0.76 -14.50
CA ILE A 163 -10.18 -0.04 -13.27
C ILE A 163 -11.52 -0.57 -12.77
N LEU A 164 -12.54 0.29 -12.65
CA LEU A 164 -13.88 -0.11 -12.18
C LEU A 164 -14.52 -1.17 -13.09
N ASN A 165 -14.36 -1.05 -14.41
CA ASN A 165 -14.87 -2.02 -15.36
C ASN A 165 -14.16 -3.38 -15.25
N GLN A 166 -12.84 -3.38 -15.06
CA GLN A 166 -12.06 -4.62 -14.93
C GLN A 166 -12.32 -5.33 -13.60
N THR A 167 -12.38 -4.59 -12.49
CA THR A 167 -12.67 -5.16 -11.17
C THR A 167 -14.14 -5.51 -10.99
N GLY A 168 -15.02 -4.97 -11.84
CA GLY A 168 -16.46 -5.17 -11.79
C GLY A 168 -17.08 -4.26 -10.73
N HIS A 169 -18.07 -3.46 -11.13
CA HIS A 169 -18.79 -2.52 -10.26
C HIS A 169 -19.41 -3.13 -8.98
N LEU A 170 -19.56 -4.45 -8.92
CA LEU A 170 -20.07 -5.18 -7.74
C LEU A 170 -18.99 -5.41 -6.66
N LEU A 171 -17.70 -5.32 -7.01
CA LEU A 171 -16.61 -5.60 -6.09
C LEU A 171 -16.03 -4.33 -5.46
N CYS A 172 -16.04 -3.20 -6.17
CA CYS A 172 -15.38 -1.96 -5.76
C CYS A 172 -16.24 -0.72 -6.05
N ALA A 173 -16.37 0.19 -5.07
CA ALA A 173 -17.02 1.48 -5.28
C ALA A 173 -16.00 2.52 -5.78
N GLU A 174 -16.49 3.56 -6.45
CA GLU A 174 -15.63 4.64 -6.96
C GLU A 174 -14.77 5.29 -5.85
N LYS A 175 -15.33 5.41 -4.65
CA LYS A 175 -14.63 5.96 -3.47
C LYS A 175 -13.43 5.13 -2.99
N ASP A 176 -13.32 3.87 -3.43
CA ASP A 176 -12.25 2.97 -3.00
C ASP A 176 -11.07 2.99 -3.99
N VAL A 177 -11.16 3.74 -5.09
CA VAL A 177 -10.12 3.87 -6.12
C VAL A 177 -9.37 5.19 -6.00
N PHE A 178 -8.04 5.11 -5.97
CA PHE A 178 -7.13 6.26 -5.90
C PHE A 178 -6.07 6.17 -6.99
N ILE A 179 -5.83 7.28 -7.69
CA ILE A 179 -4.83 7.42 -8.74
C ILE A 179 -3.74 8.36 -8.24
N ILE A 180 -2.54 7.82 -8.03
CA ILE A 180 -1.47 8.49 -7.29
C ILE A 180 -0.15 8.48 -8.05
N SER A 181 0.71 9.42 -7.66
CA SER A 181 2.15 9.33 -7.86
C SER A 181 2.82 9.38 -6.49
N ASN A 182 3.74 8.46 -6.23
CA ASN A 182 4.53 8.48 -5.00
C ASN A 182 5.58 9.61 -5.01
N TYR A 183 5.99 10.05 -6.20
CA TYR A 183 7.03 11.08 -6.38
C TYR A 183 6.48 12.50 -6.49
N GLU A 184 5.17 12.64 -6.74
CA GLU A 184 4.48 13.93 -6.69
C GLU A 184 3.26 13.92 -5.73
N PRO A 185 3.45 13.71 -4.41
CA PRO A 185 2.34 13.58 -3.44
C PRO A 185 1.36 14.76 -3.41
N ARG A 186 1.80 15.96 -3.82
CA ARG A 186 0.97 17.18 -3.90
C ARG A 186 0.01 17.20 -5.09
N LYS A 187 0.11 16.24 -6.01
CA LYS A 187 -0.75 16.11 -7.19
C LYS A 187 -1.67 14.90 -7.08
N TRP A 188 -2.71 14.90 -7.91
CA TRP A 188 -3.69 13.82 -8.02
C TRP A 188 -4.29 13.42 -6.67
N GLU A 189 -4.35 12.12 -6.36
CA GLU A 189 -5.14 11.59 -5.26
C GLU A 189 -4.27 10.99 -4.13
N PHE A 190 -2.99 11.33 -4.05
CA PHE A 190 -2.11 10.83 -2.98
C PHE A 190 -2.60 11.31 -1.59
N PHE A 191 -2.77 12.61 -1.37
CA PHE A 191 -3.31 13.12 -0.10
C PHE A 191 -4.74 12.62 0.19
N PRO A 192 -5.68 12.63 -0.77
CA PRO A 192 -6.98 11.99 -0.58
C PRO A 192 -6.91 10.52 -0.13
N LEU A 193 -5.95 9.74 -0.65
CA LEU A 193 -5.71 8.37 -0.18
C LEU A 193 -5.24 8.35 1.28
N ILE A 194 -4.32 9.24 1.67
CA ILE A 194 -3.86 9.35 3.06
C ILE A 194 -5.01 9.72 4.00
N GLU A 195 -5.85 10.67 3.63
CA GLU A 195 -7.06 11.03 4.40
C GLU A 195 -8.00 9.82 4.54
N ALA A 196 -8.22 9.06 3.47
CA ALA A 196 -9.03 7.85 3.51
C ALA A 196 -8.45 6.79 4.47
N ILE A 197 -7.13 6.57 4.43
CA ILE A 197 -6.43 5.67 5.35
C ILE A 197 -6.56 6.17 6.80
N ILE A 198 -6.35 7.46 7.06
CA ILE A 198 -6.49 8.05 8.40
C ILE A 198 -7.91 7.88 8.94
N ASN A 199 -8.92 8.07 8.10
CA ASN A 199 -10.33 7.88 8.49
C ASN A 199 -10.69 6.42 8.81
N THR A 200 -9.85 5.46 8.42
CA THR A 200 -9.98 4.04 8.83
C THR A 200 -9.21 3.68 10.10
N MET A 201 -8.35 4.59 10.60
CA MET A 201 -7.58 4.35 11.82
C MET A 201 -8.49 4.45 13.05
N PRO A 202 -8.27 3.63 14.09
CA PRO A 202 -8.92 3.83 15.37
C PRO A 202 -8.51 5.21 15.89
N VAL A 203 -9.50 5.97 16.36
CA VAL A 203 -9.23 7.21 17.10
C VAL A 203 -8.51 6.78 18.39
N PRO A 204 -7.32 7.32 18.70
CA PRO A 204 -6.68 7.04 19.98
C PRO A 204 -7.66 7.40 21.11
N GLU A 205 -7.84 6.50 22.08
CA GLU A 205 -8.57 6.86 23.29
C GLU A 205 -7.94 8.13 23.89
N ILE A 206 -8.78 9.08 24.30
CA ILE A 206 -8.45 10.49 24.64
C ILE A 206 -7.38 10.66 25.74
N GLY A 207 -6.84 9.57 26.32
CA GLY A 207 -5.84 9.56 27.38
C GLY A 207 -4.37 9.79 26.98
N GLU A 208 -4.01 9.79 25.68
CA GLU A 208 -2.59 9.95 25.26
C GLU A 208 -2.20 11.36 24.78
N TYR A 209 -3.17 12.25 24.50
CA TYR A 209 -2.88 13.62 24.04
C TYR A 209 -2.16 14.49 25.08
N SER A 210 -2.22 14.14 26.37
CA SER A 210 -1.57 14.91 27.43
C SER A 210 -0.05 14.70 27.53
N LYS A 211 0.56 13.86 26.68
CA LYS A 211 2.01 13.62 26.66
C LYS A 211 2.74 14.15 25.43
N LEU A 212 2.02 14.72 24.46
CA LEU A 212 2.60 15.25 23.22
C LEU A 212 2.76 16.78 23.23
N PHE A 213 2.35 17.45 24.30
CA PHE A 213 2.63 18.86 24.56
C PHE A 213 3.27 19.04 25.94
N ILE A 214 4.52 18.58 26.07
CA ILE A 214 5.51 19.15 27.01
C ILE A 214 6.81 19.32 26.25
#